data_AF-A0AAC9NVA7-F1
#
_entry.id   AF-A0AAC9NVA7-F1
#
_cell.length_a   1.000
_cell.length_b   1.000
_cell.length_c   1.000
_cell.angle_alpha   90.00
_cell.angle_beta   90.00
_cell.angle_gamma   90.00
#
_symmetry.space_group_name_H-M   'P 1'
#
loop_
_entity.id
_entity.type
_entity.pdbx_description
1 polymer ?
#
loop_
_entity_poly.entity_id
_entity_poly.type
_entity_poly.pdbx_seq_one_letter_code
_entity_poly.pdbx_strand_id
1 'polypeptide(L)'
;MRGLFLAVLALLVVAGDTSRYIPQLVFNANAILTSADQESTSDVEADHMRAAFSLLWRAALLQAREESSQEASQQSAPSAAQADASAEQLLVAALEKINAHSEKESASADSVAFPELPNNIETTEVATQQVNQNAERNHASEAYPLGTEYWLQKLVTLDNADAAWLLYQQKGSDGTSEEFMALAAKGNVPEAQLAYAMSSQNPKKREKWLIRAAEQGYVPAQAALADWYLLHDENAKAKPLLAATASLDMQSAFKYGRLLWDDGEFNEAKKYLSEAAQLGQTQAKDALAIIERYSPTALNNIKPYNWGDEGRCLQRIQPFASTLATMTRADSFYRKFNNDDRLASLSLCVAPPVWLQKDVLKCTDSFNNRNLLGCDVTPLASIAKKRQFSHAVVVAKQGKANVQNGVMYLDIGDTYSVFVHELAHFAGFADEYPIAKSMAKKLCNTQRIGDFAPPNLVIDSPNYYSPIETVARWSAIDPNTIVAKAKTCEGLALKSYKPSRRITFMEHHDSGVIPPLYLVLWQQQLEKQEAQRPISMNFFQAFHHKGDQNEAAYWLATYEAFVAKSQSN
;
A
#
# COMPACT_ATOMS: atom_id res chain seq x y z
N MET A 1 42.17 -11.60 13.50
CA MET A 1 42.29 -12.45 12.29
C MET A 1 41.03 -13.29 11.98
N ARG A 2 40.73 -14.41 12.67
CA ARG A 2 39.59 -15.29 12.28
C ARG A 2 38.21 -14.60 12.23
N GLY A 3 37.90 -13.72 13.19
CA GLY A 3 36.61 -12.99 13.21
C GLY A 3 36.41 -12.01 12.05
N LEU A 4 37.47 -11.31 11.62
CA LEU A 4 37.40 -10.35 10.51
C LEU A 4 37.17 -11.06 9.17
N PHE A 5 37.84 -12.19 8.94
CA PHE A 5 37.62 -13.03 7.76
C PHE A 5 36.19 -13.58 7.68
N LEU A 6 35.62 -13.99 8.82
CA LEU A 6 34.22 -14.43 8.90
C LEU A 6 33.23 -13.28 8.68
N ALA A 7 33.51 -12.08 9.19
CA ALA A 7 32.67 -10.90 8.95
C ALA A 7 32.67 -10.46 7.48
N VAL A 8 33.84 -10.49 6.82
CA VAL A 8 33.97 -10.21 5.38
C VAL A 8 33.29 -11.30 4.53
N LEU A 9 33.41 -12.57 4.92
CA LEU A 9 32.70 -13.67 4.25
C LEU A 9 31.18 -13.56 4.41
N ALA A 10 30.69 -13.17 5.59
CA ALA A 10 29.27 -12.91 5.82
C ALA A 10 28.77 -11.71 5.00
N LEU A 11 29.55 -10.63 4.90
CA LEU A 11 29.25 -9.49 4.02
C LEU A 11 29.19 -9.88 2.54
N LEU A 12 30.10 -10.75 2.07
CA LEU A 12 30.10 -11.28 0.71
C LEU A 12 28.85 -12.12 0.40
N VAL A 13 28.38 -12.92 1.37
CA VAL A 13 27.16 -13.74 1.22
C VAL A 13 25.89 -12.88 1.28
N VAL A 14 25.82 -11.89 2.17
CA VAL A 14 24.66 -10.99 2.29
C VAL A 14 24.52 -10.06 1.08
N ALA A 15 25.64 -9.64 0.46
CA ALA A 15 25.63 -8.77 -0.72
C ALA A 15 25.14 -9.48 -2.01
N GLY A 16 25.23 -10.81 -2.10
CA GLY A 16 24.96 -11.56 -3.32
C GLY A 16 23.49 -11.53 -3.79
N ASP A 17 22.53 -11.55 -2.85
CA ASP A 17 21.11 -11.80 -3.18
C ASP A 17 20.19 -10.56 -3.08
N THR A 18 20.67 -9.40 -2.63
CA THR A 18 19.80 -8.21 -2.48
C THR A 18 20.47 -6.88 -2.87
N SER A 19 20.28 -6.48 -4.13
CA SER A 19 20.67 -5.18 -4.70
C SER A 19 20.03 -3.94 -4.02
N ARG A 20 19.20 -4.15 -2.99
CA ARG A 20 18.49 -3.13 -2.22
C ARG A 20 19.31 -2.43 -1.12
N TYR A 21 20.44 -3.01 -0.69
CA TYR A 21 21.17 -2.54 0.49
C TYR A 21 22.55 -1.93 0.20
N ILE A 22 22.93 -1.77 -1.07
CA ILE A 22 24.24 -1.22 -1.49
C ILE A 22 24.55 0.12 -0.80
N PRO A 23 23.63 1.11 -0.70
CA PRO A 23 23.94 2.37 0.00
C PRO A 23 24.23 2.20 1.50
N GLN A 24 23.52 1.29 2.17
CA GLN A 24 23.71 1.01 3.60
C GLN A 24 25.03 0.26 3.85
N LEU A 25 25.38 -0.67 2.97
CA LEU A 25 26.66 -1.39 3.03
C LEU A 25 27.85 -0.44 2.83
N VAL A 26 27.75 0.50 1.87
CA VAL A 26 28.76 1.56 1.65
C VAL A 26 28.85 2.50 2.85
N PHE A 27 27.73 2.88 3.46
CA PHE A 27 27.72 3.71 4.67
C PHE A 27 28.41 3.01 5.85
N ASN A 28 28.04 1.75 6.11
CA ASN A 28 28.64 0.94 7.18
C ASN A 28 30.14 0.72 6.96
N ALA A 29 30.57 0.49 5.71
CA ALA A 29 31.98 0.33 5.36
C ALA A 29 32.80 1.62 5.59
N ASN A 30 32.28 2.78 5.18
CA ASN A 30 32.94 4.08 5.40
C ASN A 30 33.06 4.43 6.90
N ALA A 31 32.08 4.07 7.72
CA ALA A 31 32.14 4.26 9.17
C ALA A 31 33.26 3.42 9.83
N ILE A 32 33.50 2.20 9.32
CA ILE A 32 34.59 1.34 9.79
C ILE A 32 35.95 1.88 9.32
N LEU A 33 36.07 2.27 8.04
CA LEU A 33 37.32 2.82 7.49
C LEU A 33 37.78 4.10 8.20
N THR A 34 36.85 5.01 8.50
CA THR A 34 37.15 6.24 9.25
C THR A 34 37.55 6.00 10.71
N SER A 35 37.18 4.84 11.30
CA SER A 35 37.71 4.41 12.60
C SER A 35 39.09 3.74 12.50
N ALA A 36 39.38 3.05 11.39
CA ALA A 36 40.66 2.38 11.17
C ALA A 36 41.81 3.36 10.85
N ASP A 37 41.55 4.44 10.11
CA ASP A 37 42.57 5.48 9.82
C ASP A 37 43.04 6.26 11.08
N GLN A 38 42.39 6.10 12.24
CA GLN A 38 42.78 6.74 13.50
C GLN A 38 43.65 5.87 14.43
N GLU A 39 43.74 4.55 14.18
CA GLU A 39 44.64 3.65 14.91
C GLU A 39 45.69 3.09 13.97
N SER A 40 46.98 3.14 14.36
CA SER A 40 48.08 2.68 13.50
C SER A 40 48.13 1.15 13.41
N THR A 41 47.26 0.56 12.59
CA THR A 41 47.31 -0.85 12.20
C THR A 41 48.41 -1.10 11.15
N SER A 42 48.96 -2.31 11.12
CA SER A 42 50.11 -2.63 10.25
C SER A 42 49.76 -2.58 8.76
N ASP A 43 50.73 -2.23 7.89
CA ASP A 43 50.55 -2.18 6.43
C ASP A 43 49.93 -3.46 5.84
N VAL A 44 50.17 -4.61 6.49
CA VAL A 44 49.60 -5.91 6.12
C VAL A 44 48.07 -5.93 6.25
N GLU A 45 47.48 -5.31 7.27
CA GLU A 45 46.01 -5.25 7.43
C GLU A 45 45.38 -4.30 6.41
N ALA A 46 46.04 -3.18 6.08
CA ALA A 46 45.58 -2.25 5.05
C ALA A 46 45.56 -2.91 3.65
N ASP A 47 46.59 -3.67 3.28
CA ASP A 47 46.64 -4.34 1.99
C ASP A 47 45.69 -5.56 1.90
N HIS A 48 45.47 -6.29 3.00
CA HIS A 48 44.42 -7.33 3.03
C HIS A 48 43.01 -6.75 2.93
N MET A 49 42.74 -5.59 3.55
CA MET A 49 41.47 -4.88 3.35
C MET A 49 41.32 -4.41 1.90
N ARG A 50 42.35 -3.81 1.29
CA ARG A 50 42.32 -3.41 -0.14
C ARG A 50 42.07 -4.60 -1.08
N ALA A 51 42.63 -5.77 -0.77
CA ALA A 51 42.36 -7.01 -1.50
C ALA A 51 40.91 -7.50 -1.33
N ALA A 52 40.34 -7.41 -0.13
CA ALA A 52 38.91 -7.71 0.09
C ALA A 52 37.99 -6.72 -0.66
N PHE A 53 38.31 -5.43 -0.65
CA PHE A 53 37.56 -4.41 -1.39
C PHE A 53 37.67 -4.56 -2.92
N SER A 54 38.83 -4.96 -3.46
CA SER A 54 38.96 -5.19 -4.90
C SER A 54 38.22 -6.46 -5.37
N LEU A 55 38.12 -7.48 -4.50
CA LEU A 55 37.26 -8.65 -4.72
C LEU A 55 35.77 -8.30 -4.67
N LEU A 56 35.33 -7.48 -3.70
CA LEU A 56 33.96 -6.95 -3.64
C LEU A 56 33.61 -6.11 -4.88
N TRP A 57 34.53 -5.27 -5.34
CA TRP A 57 34.35 -4.48 -6.57
C TRP A 57 34.28 -5.36 -7.82
N ARG A 58 35.10 -6.42 -7.91
CA ARG A 58 35.02 -7.42 -9.00
C ARG A 58 33.70 -8.19 -8.98
N ALA A 59 33.20 -8.59 -7.81
CA ALA A 59 31.91 -9.27 -7.69
C ALA A 59 30.76 -8.37 -8.19
N ALA A 60 30.72 -7.11 -7.77
CA ALA A 60 29.72 -6.14 -8.23
C ALA A 60 29.78 -5.91 -9.77
N LEU A 61 30.98 -5.85 -10.35
CA LEU A 61 31.17 -5.69 -11.80
C LEU A 61 30.78 -6.93 -12.62
N LEU A 62 30.96 -8.13 -12.05
CA LEU A 62 30.53 -9.39 -12.69
C LEU A 62 29.00 -9.51 -12.66
N GLN A 63 28.35 -9.14 -11.56
CA GLN A 63 26.89 -9.21 -11.43
C GLN A 63 26.19 -8.16 -12.31
N ALA A 64 26.73 -6.94 -12.42
CA ALA A 64 26.27 -5.95 -13.40
C ALA A 64 26.44 -6.42 -14.87
N ARG A 65 27.42 -7.29 -15.14
CA ARG A 65 27.63 -7.90 -16.45
C ARG A 65 26.58 -8.97 -16.75
N GLU A 66 26.17 -9.74 -15.76
CA GLU A 66 25.07 -10.72 -15.89
C GLU A 66 23.71 -10.03 -16.14
N GLU A 67 23.39 -8.95 -15.40
CA GLU A 67 22.18 -8.15 -15.68
C GLU A 67 22.23 -7.53 -17.09
N SER A 68 23.38 -6.98 -17.52
CA SER A 68 23.55 -6.48 -18.89
C SER A 68 23.36 -7.57 -19.95
N SER A 69 23.68 -8.83 -19.63
CA SER A 69 23.56 -9.96 -20.57
C SER A 69 22.11 -10.38 -20.85
N GLN A 70 21.15 -9.88 -20.08
CA GLN A 70 19.72 -10.05 -20.35
C GLN A 70 19.10 -8.90 -21.18
N GLU A 71 19.78 -7.76 -21.33
CA GLU A 71 19.31 -6.64 -22.19
C GLU A 71 20.22 -6.33 -23.40
N ALA A 72 21.46 -6.81 -23.46
CA ALA A 72 22.42 -6.50 -24.52
C ALA A 72 22.16 -7.25 -25.84
N SER A 73 21.07 -6.91 -26.52
CA SER A 73 20.89 -7.17 -27.96
C SER A 73 20.83 -5.89 -28.82
N GLN A 74 21.56 -4.84 -28.43
CA GLN A 74 22.14 -3.90 -29.40
C GLN A 74 23.28 -3.00 -28.87
N GLN A 75 24.29 -2.81 -29.72
CA GLN A 75 25.37 -1.80 -29.68
C GLN A 75 26.59 -2.07 -28.77
N SER A 76 27.72 -1.47 -29.18
CA SER A 76 29.08 -2.00 -29.01
C SER A 76 30.09 -0.90 -28.62
N ALA A 77 31.03 -1.19 -27.70
CA ALA A 77 32.29 -0.43 -27.59
C ALA A 77 33.41 -1.24 -26.87
N PRO A 78 34.72 -0.99 -27.14
CA PRO A 78 35.79 -1.94 -26.80
C PRO A 78 36.90 -1.39 -25.88
N SER A 79 36.56 -0.74 -24.75
CA SER A 79 37.57 -0.15 -23.83
C SER A 79 38.01 -1.06 -22.67
N ALA A 80 37.29 -2.15 -22.37
CA ALA A 80 37.54 -2.97 -21.19
C ALA A 80 38.83 -3.83 -21.26
N ALA A 81 39.29 -4.17 -22.47
CA ALA A 81 40.32 -5.21 -22.68
C ALA A 81 41.75 -4.83 -22.25
N GLN A 82 42.06 -3.54 -22.04
CA GLN A 82 43.41 -3.09 -21.67
C GLN A 82 43.63 -2.93 -20.15
N ALA A 83 42.56 -2.93 -19.34
CA ALA A 83 42.68 -2.87 -17.89
C ALA A 83 43.01 -4.24 -17.26
N ASP A 84 42.44 -5.33 -17.80
CA ASP A 84 42.54 -6.68 -17.23
C ASP A 84 43.99 -7.18 -17.09
N ALA A 85 44.83 -6.96 -18.11
CA ALA A 85 46.22 -7.44 -18.13
C ALA A 85 47.09 -6.89 -16.98
N SER A 86 46.78 -5.70 -16.47
CA SER A 86 47.50 -5.10 -15.33
C SER A 86 47.05 -5.68 -13.98
N ALA A 87 45.78 -6.04 -13.85
CA ALA A 87 45.21 -6.63 -12.65
C ALA A 87 45.66 -8.09 -12.48
N GLU A 88 45.84 -8.81 -13.60
CA GLU A 88 46.30 -10.20 -13.59
C GLU A 88 47.76 -10.32 -13.10
N GLN A 89 48.65 -9.40 -13.49
CA GLN A 89 50.03 -9.36 -13.00
C GLN A 89 50.12 -9.06 -11.49
N LEU A 90 49.27 -8.17 -10.97
CA LEU A 90 49.19 -7.90 -9.53
C LEU A 90 48.66 -9.09 -8.73
N LEU A 91 47.75 -9.88 -9.30
CA LEU A 91 47.21 -11.09 -8.69
C LEU A 91 48.28 -12.19 -8.55
N VAL A 92 49.09 -12.41 -9.60
CA VAL A 92 50.19 -13.39 -9.58
C VAL A 92 51.25 -13.01 -8.54
N ALA A 93 51.66 -11.74 -8.50
CA ALA A 93 52.65 -11.24 -7.53
C ALA A 93 52.17 -11.32 -6.06
N ALA A 94 50.86 -11.27 -5.82
CA ALA A 94 50.27 -11.49 -4.49
C ALA A 94 50.30 -12.98 -4.09
N LEU A 95 49.98 -13.89 -5.02
CA LEU A 95 49.96 -15.34 -4.79
C LEU A 95 51.36 -15.92 -4.50
N GLU A 96 52.40 -15.43 -5.19
CA GLU A 96 53.79 -15.87 -4.94
C GLU A 96 54.27 -15.50 -3.51
N LYS A 97 53.87 -14.33 -2.99
CA LYS A 97 54.21 -13.92 -1.61
C LYS A 97 53.51 -14.76 -0.53
N ILE A 98 52.30 -15.26 -0.82
CA ILE A 98 51.52 -16.08 0.12
C ILE A 98 52.20 -17.46 0.32
N ASN A 99 52.61 -18.11 -0.77
CA ASN A 99 53.29 -19.42 -0.69
C ASN A 99 54.62 -19.35 0.09
N ALA A 100 55.38 -18.26 -0.03
CA ALA A 100 56.67 -18.09 0.66
C ALA A 100 56.57 -17.98 2.20
N HIS A 101 55.38 -17.79 2.78
CA HIS A 101 55.17 -17.80 4.23
C HIS A 101 54.77 -19.18 4.80
N SER A 102 54.26 -20.10 3.96
CA SER A 102 53.72 -21.38 4.44
C SER A 102 54.78 -22.39 4.91
N GLU A 103 56.03 -22.27 4.47
CA GLU A 103 57.09 -23.26 4.73
C GLU A 103 57.84 -23.08 6.07
N LYS A 104 57.49 -22.07 6.88
CA LYS A 104 58.24 -21.71 8.10
C LYS A 104 57.64 -22.15 9.44
N GLU A 105 56.38 -22.61 9.49
CA GLU A 105 55.69 -22.88 10.77
C GLU A 105 55.58 -24.36 11.16
N SER A 106 56.00 -25.32 10.33
CA SER A 106 55.85 -26.76 10.58
C SER A 106 56.93 -27.42 11.47
N ALA A 107 57.63 -26.64 12.30
CA ALA A 107 58.83 -27.09 13.01
C ALA A 107 58.86 -26.76 14.52
N SER A 108 57.81 -27.06 15.29
CA SER A 108 57.93 -27.34 16.74
C SER A 108 56.69 -27.98 17.37
N ALA A 109 56.93 -28.76 18.44
CA ALA A 109 56.03 -29.28 19.49
C ALA A 109 55.64 -30.77 19.41
N ASP A 110 56.26 -31.55 20.30
CA ASP A 110 56.06 -32.99 20.53
C ASP A 110 55.31 -33.27 21.85
N SER A 111 54.62 -34.42 21.91
CA SER A 111 54.23 -35.20 23.11
C SER A 111 53.21 -34.65 24.13
N VAL A 112 52.24 -35.50 24.53
CA VAL A 112 52.12 -36.20 25.85
C VAL A 112 50.88 -37.14 25.79
N ALA A 113 50.94 -38.31 26.45
CA ALA A 113 49.98 -39.41 26.33
C ALA A 113 49.05 -39.62 27.56
N PHE A 114 48.00 -40.45 27.40
CA PHE A 114 47.15 -41.01 28.47
C PHE A 114 46.86 -42.52 28.23
N PRO A 115 46.50 -43.33 29.25
CA PRO A 115 46.70 -44.79 29.25
C PRO A 115 45.49 -45.67 28.88
N GLU A 116 45.76 -46.95 28.61
CA GLU A 116 44.84 -48.00 28.11
C GLU A 116 44.04 -48.79 29.19
N LEU A 117 43.00 -49.50 28.73
CA LEU A 117 42.61 -50.93 28.98
C LEU A 117 41.08 -51.12 29.16
N PRO A 118 40.49 -52.33 28.92
CA PRO A 118 40.98 -53.51 28.18
C PRO A 118 40.00 -54.13 27.13
N ASN A 119 40.51 -55.12 26.39
CA ASN A 119 39.85 -55.96 25.38
C ASN A 119 38.69 -56.85 25.87
N ASN A 120 37.91 -57.38 24.91
CA ASN A 120 37.63 -58.83 24.72
C ASN A 120 36.94 -59.03 23.34
N ILE A 121 37.55 -59.70 22.34
CA ILE A 121 37.69 -61.16 22.08
C ILE A 121 36.81 -61.57 20.87
N GLU A 122 37.50 -61.97 19.77
CA GLU A 122 37.23 -63.10 18.82
C GLU A 122 35.88 -63.18 18.06
N THR A 123 35.68 -63.79 16.88
CA THR A 123 36.44 -64.37 15.72
C THR A 123 35.41 -64.54 14.55
N THR A 124 35.63 -65.04 13.31
CA THR A 124 36.76 -65.65 12.56
C THR A 124 36.78 -65.18 11.10
N GLU A 125 37.99 -65.05 10.54
CA GLU A 125 38.47 -65.55 9.23
C GLU A 125 37.47 -66.11 8.18
N VAL A 126 37.59 -65.65 6.93
CA VAL A 126 38.11 -66.47 5.81
C VAL A 126 38.98 -65.59 4.90
N ALA A 127 40.25 -65.95 4.73
CA ALA A 127 41.18 -65.28 3.81
C ALA A 127 41.26 -65.99 2.45
N THR A 128 41.63 -65.25 1.41
CA THR A 128 42.69 -65.53 0.40
C THR A 128 42.36 -64.81 -0.91
N GLN A 129 43.29 -64.25 -1.71
CA GLN A 129 44.72 -63.97 -1.58
C GLN A 129 45.10 -63.04 -2.75
N GLN A 130 45.89 -61.97 -2.55
CA GLN A 130 47.01 -61.61 -3.44
C GLN A 130 47.86 -60.42 -2.92
N VAL A 131 48.97 -60.79 -2.28
CA VAL A 131 50.34 -60.26 -2.45
C VAL A 131 50.53 -58.76 -2.77
N ASN A 132 51.05 -58.04 -1.76
CA ASN A 132 52.05 -56.96 -1.85
C ASN A 132 52.15 -56.14 -3.16
N GLN A 133 51.59 -54.94 -3.15
CA GLN A 133 52.30 -53.64 -3.19
C GLN A 133 51.25 -52.50 -3.17
N ASN A 134 51.60 -51.31 -2.65
CA ASN A 134 50.75 -50.11 -2.51
C ASN A 134 49.87 -49.99 -1.23
N ALA A 135 50.47 -50.15 -0.03
CA ALA A 135 49.79 -49.91 1.26
C ALA A 135 50.26 -48.66 2.03
N GLU A 136 50.82 -47.65 1.33
CA GLU A 136 51.09 -46.30 1.90
C GLU A 136 50.43 -45.15 1.11
N ARG A 137 49.54 -45.48 0.16
CA ARG A 137 48.59 -44.55 -0.44
C ARG A 137 47.21 -45.18 -0.41
N ASN A 138 46.38 -44.72 0.53
CA ASN A 138 44.90 -44.76 0.58
C ASN A 138 44.37 -44.84 2.03
N HIS A 139 44.69 -43.85 2.86
CA HIS A 139 43.94 -43.53 4.08
C HIS A 139 43.69 -42.02 4.20
N ALA A 140 43.22 -41.43 3.10
CA ALA A 140 42.88 -40.00 3.01
C ALA A 140 41.66 -39.77 2.10
N SER A 141 40.62 -40.60 2.24
CA SER A 141 39.40 -40.49 1.42
C SER A 141 38.16 -41.05 2.12
N GLU A 142 37.74 -40.46 3.23
CA GLU A 142 36.34 -40.56 3.72
C GLU A 142 35.97 -39.45 4.71
N ALA A 143 36.42 -38.22 4.43
CA ALA A 143 35.85 -37.02 5.06
C ALA A 143 34.72 -36.50 4.16
N TYR A 144 33.48 -36.92 4.44
CA TYR A 144 32.30 -36.25 3.88
C TYR A 144 32.37 -34.76 4.25
N PRO A 145 32.26 -33.82 3.29
CA PRO A 145 32.24 -32.41 3.62
C PRO A 145 30.96 -32.10 4.38
N LEU A 146 31.09 -31.92 5.70
CA LEU A 146 30.01 -31.47 6.57
C LEU A 146 29.51 -30.11 6.05
N GLY A 147 28.37 -30.13 5.36
CA GLY A 147 27.88 -28.98 4.61
C GLY A 147 27.56 -27.78 5.50
N THR A 148 27.42 -26.60 4.89
CA THR A 148 27.16 -25.32 5.59
C THR A 148 26.05 -25.42 6.64
N GLU A 149 24.97 -26.13 6.33
CA GLU A 149 23.85 -26.36 7.27
C GLU A 149 24.28 -27.05 8.57
N TYR A 150 25.17 -28.06 8.51
CA TYR A 150 25.67 -28.75 9.71
C TYR A 150 26.41 -27.80 10.65
N TRP A 151 27.28 -26.96 10.09
CA TRP A 151 28.05 -26.00 10.88
C TRP A 151 27.18 -24.89 11.45
N LEU A 152 26.21 -24.38 10.68
CA LEU A 152 25.23 -23.44 11.21
C LEU A 152 24.39 -24.07 12.34
N GLN A 153 23.97 -25.33 12.21
CA GLN A 153 23.24 -26.03 13.29
C GLN A 153 24.10 -26.16 14.56
N LYS A 154 25.40 -26.45 14.42
CA LYS A 154 26.34 -26.46 15.55
C LYS A 154 26.50 -25.08 16.20
N LEU A 155 26.58 -24.01 15.41
CA LEU A 155 26.61 -22.65 15.93
C LEU A 155 25.31 -22.26 16.65
N VAL A 156 24.16 -22.70 16.15
CA VAL A 156 22.86 -22.54 16.83
C VAL A 156 22.82 -23.26 18.18
N THR A 157 23.40 -24.46 18.31
CA THR A 157 23.53 -25.13 19.62
C THR A 157 24.48 -24.43 20.60
N LEU A 158 25.16 -23.36 20.17
CA LEU A 158 26.00 -22.48 20.97
C LEU A 158 25.37 -21.06 21.09
N ASP A 159 24.05 -20.95 20.96
CA ASP A 159 23.26 -19.72 21.02
C ASP A 159 23.67 -18.63 20.02
N ASN A 160 24.32 -18.98 18.90
CA ASN A 160 24.69 -18.00 17.87
C ASN A 160 23.45 -17.55 17.07
N ALA A 161 23.09 -16.27 17.25
CA ALA A 161 21.88 -15.68 16.69
C ALA A 161 21.94 -15.49 15.16
N ASP A 162 23.10 -15.13 14.61
CA ASP A 162 23.29 -14.93 13.17
C ASP A 162 23.22 -16.26 12.42
N ALA A 163 23.78 -17.34 12.99
CA ALA A 163 23.66 -18.69 12.43
C ALA A 163 22.21 -19.20 12.43
N ALA A 164 21.42 -18.83 13.44
CA ALA A 164 19.98 -19.12 13.44
C ALA A 164 19.26 -18.34 12.33
N TRP A 165 19.62 -17.07 12.12
CA TRP A 165 19.04 -16.27 11.04
C TRP A 165 19.39 -16.82 9.65
N LEU A 166 20.64 -17.21 9.42
CA LEU A 166 21.09 -17.82 8.16
C LEU A 166 20.40 -19.17 7.89
N LEU A 167 20.20 -20.00 8.92
CA LEU A 167 19.42 -21.26 8.77
C LEU A 167 17.96 -21.00 8.42
N TYR A 168 17.35 -19.96 9.00
CA TYR A 168 15.99 -19.56 8.64
C TYR A 168 15.91 -19.12 7.17
N GLN A 169 16.84 -18.26 6.72
CA GLN A 169 16.91 -17.83 5.32
C GLN A 169 17.12 -19.02 4.36
N GLN A 170 17.98 -19.98 4.69
CA GLN A 170 18.26 -21.15 3.85
C GLN A 170 17.08 -22.13 3.79
N LYS A 171 16.31 -22.30 4.88
CA LYS A 171 15.20 -23.28 4.94
C LYS A 171 13.83 -22.73 4.54
N GLY A 172 13.69 -21.41 4.40
CA GLY A 172 12.39 -20.79 4.12
C GLY A 172 11.42 -20.92 5.29
N SER A 173 10.11 -20.76 5.03
CA SER A 173 9.06 -20.70 6.05
C SER A 173 8.48 -22.06 6.46
N ASP A 174 9.11 -23.16 6.09
CA ASP A 174 8.63 -24.52 6.42
C ASP A 174 8.69 -24.70 7.95
N GLY A 175 7.65 -25.26 8.56
CA GLY A 175 7.33 -25.07 10.00
C GLY A 175 8.37 -25.49 11.06
N THR A 176 9.51 -26.07 10.67
CA THR A 176 10.68 -26.29 11.54
C THR A 176 11.62 -25.06 11.62
N SER A 177 11.38 -24.03 10.81
CA SER A 177 12.22 -22.83 10.69
C SER A 177 11.84 -21.69 11.66
N GLU A 178 10.58 -21.65 12.13
CA GLU A 178 10.10 -20.56 13.01
C GLU A 178 10.87 -20.48 14.33
N GLU A 179 11.41 -21.60 14.81
CA GLU A 179 12.26 -21.66 16.01
C GLU A 179 13.57 -20.91 15.79
N PHE A 180 14.21 -21.05 14.63
CA PHE A 180 15.44 -20.34 14.29
C PHE A 180 15.21 -18.83 14.16
N MET A 181 14.11 -18.40 13.51
CA MET A 181 13.69 -16.99 13.49
C MET A 181 13.46 -16.45 14.91
N ALA A 182 12.77 -17.21 15.77
CA ALA A 182 12.51 -16.81 17.14
C ALA A 182 13.79 -16.74 18.00
N LEU A 183 14.75 -17.63 17.77
CA LEU A 183 16.05 -17.62 18.43
C LEU A 183 16.90 -16.42 17.99
N ALA A 184 17.03 -16.18 16.69
CA ALA A 184 17.72 -15.02 16.13
C ALA A 184 17.13 -13.69 16.63
N ALA A 185 15.80 -13.57 16.67
CA ALA A 185 15.12 -12.39 17.19
C ALA A 185 15.43 -12.14 18.68
N LYS A 186 15.41 -13.18 19.52
CA LYS A 186 15.82 -13.11 20.94
C LYS A 186 17.28 -12.74 21.09
N GLY A 187 18.15 -13.35 20.26
CA GLY A 187 19.59 -13.11 20.14
C GLY A 187 19.98 -11.78 19.50
N ASN A 188 19.00 -10.89 19.31
CA ASN A 188 19.19 -9.49 18.93
C ASN A 188 19.51 -9.20 17.46
N VAL A 189 19.23 -10.12 16.52
CA VAL A 189 19.33 -9.86 15.08
C VAL A 189 18.13 -9.01 14.61
N PRO A 190 18.29 -7.77 14.11
CA PRO A 190 17.17 -6.87 13.83
C PRO A 190 16.32 -7.31 12.63
N GLU A 191 16.91 -7.94 11.61
CA GLU A 191 16.21 -8.57 10.49
C GLU A 191 15.23 -9.64 10.99
N ALA A 192 15.72 -10.51 11.89
CA ALA A 192 14.92 -11.57 12.50
C ALA A 192 13.80 -11.01 13.38
N GLN A 193 14.05 -9.91 14.10
CA GLN A 193 13.03 -9.23 14.90
C GLN A 193 11.93 -8.63 14.02
N LEU A 194 12.27 -8.04 12.87
CA LEU A 194 11.28 -7.58 11.89
C LEU A 194 10.45 -8.75 11.34
N ALA A 195 11.09 -9.84 10.91
CA ALA A 195 10.40 -11.04 10.42
C ALA A 195 9.48 -11.65 11.49
N TYR A 196 9.95 -11.72 12.74
CA TYR A 196 9.19 -12.22 13.89
C TYR A 196 8.03 -11.29 14.30
N ALA A 197 8.14 -9.98 14.05
CA ALA A 197 7.04 -9.05 14.19
C ALA A 197 5.96 -9.26 13.10
N MET A 198 6.38 -9.41 11.84
CA MET A 198 5.49 -9.55 10.69
C MET A 198 4.71 -10.87 10.70
N SER A 199 5.34 -11.97 11.10
CA SER A 199 4.67 -13.26 11.32
C SER A 199 3.66 -13.25 12.47
N SER A 200 3.78 -12.31 13.42
CA SER A 200 2.90 -12.28 14.59
C SER A 200 1.54 -11.63 14.29
N GLN A 201 0.47 -12.38 14.54
CA GLN A 201 -0.92 -11.88 14.52
C GLN A 201 -1.33 -11.09 15.78
N ASN A 202 -0.48 -11.02 16.81
CA ASN A 202 -0.77 -10.29 18.04
C ASN A 202 -0.24 -8.85 17.93
N PRO A 203 -1.09 -7.81 17.94
CA PRO A 203 -0.67 -6.41 17.76
C PRO A 203 0.43 -5.97 18.72
N LYS A 204 0.27 -6.26 20.02
CA LYS A 204 1.24 -5.88 21.07
C LYS A 204 2.58 -6.60 20.90
N LYS A 205 2.57 -7.85 20.43
CA LYS A 205 3.78 -8.61 20.15
C LYS A 205 4.49 -8.06 18.91
N ARG A 206 3.75 -7.76 17.83
CA ARG A 206 4.28 -7.14 16.60
C ARG A 206 4.93 -5.79 16.91
N GLU A 207 4.21 -4.88 17.57
CA GLU A 207 4.71 -3.56 17.97
C GLU A 207 6.00 -3.67 18.81
N LYS A 208 6.01 -4.55 19.84
CA LYS A 208 7.19 -4.75 20.69
C LYS A 208 8.45 -5.17 19.90
N TRP A 209 8.32 -6.08 18.94
CA TRP A 209 9.46 -6.54 18.15
C TRP A 209 9.88 -5.53 17.07
N LEU A 210 8.93 -4.79 16.49
CA LEU A 210 9.21 -3.64 15.63
C LEU A 210 10.00 -2.55 16.36
N ILE A 211 9.60 -2.19 17.58
CA ILE A 211 10.32 -1.23 18.44
C ILE A 211 11.76 -1.70 18.65
N ARG A 212 11.97 -2.94 19.09
CA ARG A 212 13.31 -3.46 19.38
C ARG A 212 14.24 -3.47 18.15
N ALA A 213 13.70 -3.72 16.94
CA ALA A 213 14.48 -3.63 15.71
C ALA A 213 14.74 -2.17 15.30
N ALA A 214 13.74 -1.30 15.44
CA ALA A 214 13.83 0.12 15.11
C ALA A 214 14.80 0.90 16.02
N GLU A 215 14.86 0.55 17.31
CA GLU A 215 15.79 1.10 18.32
C GLU A 215 17.26 0.78 17.98
N GLN A 216 17.52 -0.29 17.23
CA GLN A 216 18.85 -0.65 16.74
C GLN A 216 19.26 0.06 15.45
N GLY A 217 18.46 1.03 14.97
CA GLY A 217 18.74 1.76 13.74
C GLY A 217 18.35 1.00 12.45
N TYR A 218 17.67 -0.15 12.55
CA TYR A 218 17.33 -0.95 11.37
C TYR A 218 16.21 -0.29 10.56
N VAL A 219 16.59 0.41 9.49
CA VAL A 219 15.74 1.24 8.63
C VAL A 219 14.44 0.54 8.18
N PRO A 220 14.44 -0.73 7.73
CA PRO A 220 13.20 -1.42 7.36
C PRO A 220 12.22 -1.59 8.54
N ALA A 221 12.71 -1.79 9.77
CA ALA A 221 11.86 -1.84 10.95
C ALA A 221 11.38 -0.45 11.40
N GLN A 222 12.21 0.60 11.26
CA GLN A 222 11.78 1.98 11.51
C GLN A 222 10.64 2.39 10.56
N ALA A 223 10.77 2.09 9.27
CA ALA A 223 9.73 2.33 8.27
C ALA A 223 8.47 1.48 8.53
N ALA A 224 8.61 0.20 8.86
CA ALA A 224 7.48 -0.67 9.20
C ALA A 224 6.76 -0.27 10.50
N LEU A 225 7.50 0.23 11.50
CA LEU A 225 6.93 0.77 12.73
C LEU A 225 6.23 2.12 12.50
N ALA A 226 6.77 2.96 11.62
CA ALA A 226 6.07 4.16 11.18
C ALA A 226 4.75 3.82 10.48
N ASP A 227 4.73 2.84 9.57
CA ASP A 227 3.51 2.38 8.91
C ASP A 227 2.51 1.77 9.89
N TRP A 228 2.99 1.03 10.90
CA TRP A 228 2.17 0.55 12.01
C TRP A 228 1.49 1.71 12.75
N TYR A 229 2.23 2.77 13.11
CA TYR A 229 1.64 3.94 13.77
C TYR A 229 0.70 4.74 12.86
N LEU A 230 1.03 4.91 11.57
CA LEU A 230 0.13 5.56 10.60
C LEU A 230 -1.21 4.82 10.46
N LEU A 231 -1.20 3.48 10.49
CA LEU A 231 -2.41 2.66 10.44
C LEU A 231 -3.34 2.85 11.65
N HIS A 232 -2.79 3.27 12.79
CA HIS A 232 -3.53 3.53 14.03
C HIS A 232 -3.77 5.05 14.28
N ASP A 233 -3.55 5.89 13.26
CA ASP A 233 -3.58 7.38 13.30
C ASP A 233 -2.63 8.02 14.34
N GLU A 234 -1.64 7.26 14.83
CA GLU A 234 -0.61 7.70 15.78
C GLU A 234 0.51 8.51 15.09
N ASN A 235 0.12 9.48 14.26
CA ASN A 235 1.00 10.26 13.39
C ASN A 235 2.18 10.90 14.13
N ALA A 236 1.98 11.30 15.40
CA ALA A 236 3.03 11.87 16.26
C ALA A 236 4.17 10.88 16.57
N LYS A 237 3.89 9.57 16.66
CA LYS A 237 4.92 8.53 16.81
C LYS A 237 5.55 8.15 15.48
N ALA A 238 4.78 8.17 14.39
CA ALA A 238 5.28 7.89 13.04
C ALA A 238 6.27 8.96 12.54
N LYS A 239 5.98 10.24 12.79
CA LYS A 239 6.75 11.38 12.26
C LYS A 239 8.28 11.31 12.53
N PRO A 240 8.79 11.07 13.77
CA PRO A 240 10.23 10.99 14.00
C PRO A 240 10.90 9.79 13.33
N LEU A 241 10.21 8.64 13.23
CA LEU A 241 10.73 7.46 12.53
C LEU A 241 10.87 7.74 11.03
N LEU A 242 9.84 8.35 10.43
CA LEU A 242 9.85 8.74 9.02
C LEU A 242 10.90 9.83 8.73
N ALA A 243 11.14 10.76 9.66
CA ALA A 243 12.19 11.75 9.54
C ALA A 243 13.59 11.10 9.48
N ALA A 244 13.83 10.06 10.30
CA ALA A 244 15.09 9.33 10.33
C ALA A 244 15.31 8.48 9.06
N THR A 245 14.25 7.92 8.48
CA THR A 245 14.35 7.06 7.28
C THR A 245 14.16 7.80 5.95
N ALA A 246 13.71 9.07 5.94
CA ALA A 246 13.37 9.80 4.73
C ALA A 246 14.53 9.93 3.72
N SER A 247 15.78 10.11 4.17
CA SER A 247 16.93 10.19 3.25
C SER A 247 17.38 8.84 2.69
N LEU A 248 16.83 7.72 3.19
CA LEU A 248 17.27 6.35 2.88
C LEU A 248 16.18 5.53 2.17
N ASP A 249 14.90 5.87 2.35
CA ASP A 249 13.76 5.21 1.72
C ASP A 249 12.77 6.23 1.11
N MET A 250 12.53 6.13 -0.20
CA MET A 250 11.61 6.99 -0.94
C MET A 250 10.15 6.92 -0.42
N GLN A 251 9.73 5.79 0.14
CA GLN A 251 8.38 5.65 0.70
C GLN A 251 8.26 6.41 2.02
N SER A 252 9.29 6.34 2.86
CA SER A 252 9.42 7.14 4.06
C SER A 252 9.47 8.63 3.74
N ALA A 253 10.27 9.06 2.75
CA ALA A 253 10.30 10.45 2.27
C ALA A 253 8.91 10.96 1.85
N PHE A 254 8.18 10.18 1.04
CA PHE A 254 6.82 10.51 0.62
C PHE A 254 5.85 10.63 1.82
N LYS A 255 5.86 9.66 2.73
CA LYS A 255 5.01 9.66 3.93
C LYS A 255 5.35 10.82 4.86
N TYR A 256 6.64 11.13 5.04
CA TYR A 256 7.13 12.24 5.84
C TYR A 256 6.69 13.59 5.26
N GLY A 257 6.94 13.81 3.96
CA GLY A 257 6.52 15.01 3.24
C GLY A 257 5.01 15.24 3.29
N ARG A 258 4.21 14.16 3.25
CA ARG A 258 2.75 14.24 3.45
C ARG A 258 2.37 14.68 4.86
N LEU A 259 2.99 14.15 5.91
CA LEU A 259 2.74 14.58 7.30
C LEU A 259 3.14 16.04 7.51
N LEU A 260 4.30 16.45 7.01
CA LEU A 260 4.75 17.85 7.04
C LEU A 260 3.74 18.77 6.34
N TRP A 261 3.17 18.35 5.21
CA TRP A 261 2.14 19.11 4.51
C TRP A 261 0.87 19.30 5.36
N ASP A 262 0.37 18.22 5.96
CA ASP A 262 -0.85 18.25 6.78
C ASP A 262 -0.63 18.97 8.13
N ASP A 263 0.62 19.18 8.56
CA ASP A 263 1.02 20.03 9.70
C ASP A 263 1.23 21.52 9.32
N GLY A 264 1.30 21.84 8.03
CA GLY A 264 1.51 23.21 7.53
C GLY A 264 2.96 23.57 7.16
N GLU A 265 3.90 22.64 7.30
CA GLU A 265 5.33 22.81 6.98
C GLU A 265 5.58 22.67 5.46
N PHE A 266 4.89 23.48 4.67
CA PHE A 266 4.77 23.32 3.21
C PHE A 266 6.10 23.33 2.45
N ASN A 267 7.12 24.02 2.95
CA ASN A 267 8.43 24.13 2.30
C ASN A 267 9.25 22.83 2.47
N GLU A 268 9.33 22.29 3.69
CA GLU A 268 9.98 21.00 3.92
C GLU A 268 9.19 19.86 3.27
N ALA A 269 7.86 19.91 3.34
CA ALA A 269 6.99 18.96 2.67
C ALA A 269 7.30 18.85 1.17
N LYS A 270 7.41 19.99 0.47
CA LYS A 270 7.78 20.03 -0.95
C LYS A 270 9.16 19.43 -1.22
N LYS A 271 10.16 19.68 -0.37
CA LYS A 271 11.51 19.11 -0.48
C LYS A 271 11.44 17.58 -0.49
N TYR A 272 10.89 16.96 0.56
CA TYR A 272 10.83 15.50 0.67
C TYR A 272 9.93 14.84 -0.39
N LEU A 273 8.83 15.51 -0.79
CA LEU A 273 8.01 15.05 -1.91
C LEU A 273 8.77 15.11 -3.25
N SER A 274 9.59 16.14 -3.48
CA SER A 274 10.45 16.24 -4.68
C SER A 274 11.56 15.21 -4.69
N GLU A 275 12.22 14.97 -3.58
CA GLU A 275 13.24 13.91 -3.44
C GLU A 275 12.63 12.52 -3.72
N ALA A 276 11.49 12.19 -3.10
CA ALA A 276 10.77 10.95 -3.37
C ALA A 276 10.34 10.83 -4.85
N ALA A 277 9.85 11.91 -5.45
CA ALA A 277 9.44 11.93 -6.85
C ALA A 277 10.62 11.73 -7.82
N GLN A 278 11.78 12.32 -7.52
CA GLN A 278 13.02 12.14 -8.30
C GLN A 278 13.51 10.68 -8.23
N LEU A 279 13.40 10.03 -7.06
CA LEU A 279 13.70 8.61 -6.87
C LEU A 279 12.64 7.66 -7.49
N GLY A 280 11.63 8.19 -8.19
CA GLY A 280 10.65 7.41 -8.94
C GLY A 280 9.31 7.19 -8.25
N GLN A 281 9.13 7.63 -6.99
CA GLN A 281 7.88 7.45 -6.23
C GLN A 281 6.71 8.18 -6.94
N THR A 282 5.72 7.41 -7.41
CA THR A 282 4.63 7.90 -8.27
C THR A 282 3.60 8.76 -7.54
N GLN A 283 3.23 8.38 -6.31
CA GLN A 283 2.30 9.12 -5.46
C GLN A 283 2.87 10.49 -5.05
N ALA A 284 4.20 10.61 -4.95
CA ALA A 284 4.90 11.87 -4.70
C ALA A 284 4.82 12.80 -5.93
N LYS A 285 5.00 12.26 -7.15
CA LYS A 285 4.76 13.01 -8.40
C LYS A 285 3.32 13.51 -8.49
N ASP A 286 2.34 12.64 -8.20
CA ASP A 286 0.92 13.00 -8.15
C ASP A 286 0.65 14.10 -7.09
N ALA A 287 1.23 13.97 -5.90
CA ALA A 287 1.08 14.94 -4.82
C ALA A 287 1.66 16.33 -5.18
N LEU A 288 2.81 16.40 -5.84
CA LEU A 288 3.37 17.66 -6.33
C LEU A 288 2.47 18.31 -7.39
N ALA A 289 2.00 17.52 -8.36
CA ALA A 289 1.06 17.99 -9.39
C ALA A 289 -0.30 18.43 -8.80
N ILE A 290 -0.66 18.00 -7.59
CA ILE A 290 -1.82 18.48 -6.83
C ILE A 290 -1.52 19.81 -6.15
N ILE A 291 -0.35 19.93 -5.51
CA ILE A 291 0.13 21.15 -4.83
C ILE A 291 0.31 22.32 -5.81
N GLU A 292 0.65 22.05 -7.07
CA GLU A 292 0.75 23.07 -8.12
C GLU A 292 -0.62 23.56 -8.62
N ARG A 293 -1.64 22.68 -8.63
CA ARG A 293 -2.97 22.98 -9.18
C ARG A 293 -3.97 23.52 -8.15
N TYR A 294 -3.80 23.14 -6.87
CA TYR A 294 -4.75 23.45 -5.80
C TYR A 294 -4.04 23.97 -4.56
N SER A 295 -4.70 24.84 -3.81
CA SER A 295 -4.20 25.36 -2.53
C SER A 295 -5.31 25.41 -1.47
N PRO A 296 -4.99 25.15 -0.18
CA PRO A 296 -5.94 25.27 0.92
C PRO A 296 -6.63 26.64 0.95
N THR A 297 -7.96 26.65 0.78
CA THR A 297 -8.75 27.86 0.63
C THR A 297 -9.75 28.01 1.77
N ALA A 298 -9.76 29.18 2.41
CA ALA A 298 -10.72 29.52 3.46
C ALA A 298 -12.16 29.70 2.90
N LEU A 299 -13.18 29.38 3.71
CA LEU A 299 -14.61 29.41 3.30
C LEU A 299 -15.06 30.74 2.69
N ASN A 300 -14.55 31.85 3.20
CA ASN A 300 -14.82 33.20 2.70
C ASN A 300 -14.19 33.46 1.31
N ASN A 301 -13.02 32.88 1.03
CA ASN A 301 -12.23 33.13 -0.17
C ASN A 301 -12.61 32.25 -1.38
N ILE A 302 -13.50 31.27 -1.19
CA ILE A 302 -13.97 30.42 -2.29
C ILE A 302 -14.78 31.26 -3.28
N LYS A 303 -14.23 31.38 -4.50
CA LYS A 303 -14.83 32.10 -5.63
C LYS A 303 -16.09 31.38 -6.16
N PRO A 304 -17.05 32.10 -6.76
CA PRO A 304 -18.12 31.52 -7.56
C PRO A 304 -17.57 30.58 -8.64
N TYR A 305 -18.42 29.68 -9.15
CA TYR A 305 -18.08 28.74 -10.20
C TYR A 305 -19.14 28.80 -11.29
N ASN A 306 -18.70 28.88 -12.55
CA ASN A 306 -19.59 28.82 -13.70
C ASN A 306 -19.81 27.35 -14.09
N TRP A 307 -21.06 26.89 -14.04
CA TRP A 307 -21.44 25.52 -14.43
C TRP A 307 -21.64 25.36 -15.94
N GLY A 308 -21.52 26.44 -16.73
CA GLY A 308 -21.89 26.43 -18.14
C GLY A 308 -23.40 26.59 -18.32
N ASP A 309 -23.89 26.16 -19.48
CA ASP A 309 -25.25 26.49 -19.95
C ASP A 309 -26.36 25.91 -19.06
N GLU A 310 -27.39 26.73 -18.83
CA GLU A 310 -28.58 26.31 -18.09
C GLU A 310 -29.31 25.20 -18.87
N GLY A 311 -29.55 24.07 -18.21
CA GLY A 311 -30.13 22.85 -18.82
C GLY A 311 -29.12 21.72 -19.02
N ARG A 312 -27.83 22.01 -19.26
CA ARG A 312 -26.80 20.96 -19.40
C ARG A 312 -26.41 20.32 -18.06
N CYS A 313 -26.38 21.14 -17.00
CA CYS A 313 -25.99 20.72 -15.65
C CYS A 313 -27.20 20.68 -14.72
N LEU A 314 -28.07 19.68 -14.89
CA LEU A 314 -29.20 19.42 -14.00
C LEU A 314 -28.71 19.01 -12.60
N GLN A 315 -27.63 18.22 -12.55
CA GLN A 315 -26.94 17.91 -11.30
C GLN A 315 -25.57 18.60 -11.25
N ARG A 316 -25.38 19.45 -10.24
CA ARG A 316 -24.16 20.25 -10.02
C ARG A 316 -23.44 19.72 -8.80
N ILE A 317 -22.31 19.05 -9.00
CA ILE A 317 -21.61 18.27 -7.98
C ILE A 317 -20.29 18.94 -7.64
N GLN A 318 -20.07 19.27 -6.36
CA GLN A 318 -18.84 19.89 -5.87
C GLN A 318 -18.07 18.91 -4.96
N PRO A 319 -16.88 18.42 -5.38
CA PRO A 319 -16.00 17.67 -4.50
C PRO A 319 -15.25 18.59 -3.50
N PHE A 320 -15.01 18.07 -2.31
CA PHE A 320 -14.31 18.72 -1.20
C PHE A 320 -13.29 17.77 -0.57
N ALA A 321 -12.14 18.31 -0.19
CA ALA A 321 -11.07 17.63 0.52
C ALA A 321 -10.36 18.59 1.48
N SER A 322 -9.71 18.08 2.53
CA SER A 322 -9.06 18.88 3.58
C SER A 322 -7.57 18.59 3.79
N THR A 323 -7.05 17.50 3.23
CA THR A 323 -5.64 17.07 3.33
C THR A 323 -5.06 16.81 1.94
N LEU A 324 -3.73 16.70 1.83
CA LEU A 324 -3.08 16.40 0.55
C LEU A 324 -3.57 15.05 -0.03
N ALA A 325 -3.68 14.01 0.80
CA ALA A 325 -4.15 12.70 0.37
C ALA A 325 -5.61 12.71 -0.13
N THR A 326 -6.51 13.38 0.61
CA THR A 326 -7.92 13.47 0.22
C THR A 326 -8.10 14.32 -1.04
N MET A 327 -7.27 15.36 -1.22
CA MET A 327 -7.27 16.16 -2.45
C MET A 327 -6.77 15.35 -3.66
N THR A 328 -5.67 14.62 -3.54
CA THR A 328 -5.18 13.73 -4.61
C THR A 328 -6.26 12.74 -5.06
N ARG A 329 -7.05 12.19 -4.12
CA ARG A 329 -8.15 11.29 -4.44
C ARG A 329 -9.34 12.03 -5.08
N ALA A 330 -9.75 13.17 -4.55
CA ALA A 330 -10.85 13.99 -5.11
C ALA A 330 -10.55 14.45 -6.55
N ASP A 331 -9.32 14.87 -6.84
CA ASP A 331 -8.88 15.21 -8.19
C ASP A 331 -8.82 13.99 -9.12
N SER A 332 -8.45 12.82 -8.59
CA SER A 332 -8.49 11.56 -9.36
C SER A 332 -9.92 11.21 -9.79
N PHE A 333 -10.92 11.37 -8.92
CA PHE A 333 -12.32 11.18 -9.28
C PHE A 333 -12.78 12.21 -10.31
N TYR A 334 -12.50 13.50 -10.09
CA TYR A 334 -12.85 14.59 -11.02
C TYR A 334 -12.26 14.37 -12.42
N ARG A 335 -10.96 14.08 -12.54
CA ARG A 335 -10.32 13.81 -13.84
C ARG A 335 -10.85 12.55 -14.51
N LYS A 336 -11.11 11.48 -13.77
CA LYS A 336 -11.66 10.24 -14.33
C LYS A 336 -13.09 10.43 -14.82
N PHE A 337 -13.94 11.14 -14.07
CA PHE A 337 -15.29 11.47 -14.48
C PHE A 337 -15.32 12.27 -15.79
N ASN A 338 -14.50 13.32 -15.91
CA ASN A 338 -14.43 14.14 -17.13
C ASN A 338 -13.88 13.38 -18.36
N ASN A 339 -13.24 12.23 -18.15
CA ASN A 339 -12.68 11.37 -19.20
C ASN A 339 -13.49 10.07 -19.38
N ASP A 340 -14.69 9.96 -18.78
CA ASP A 340 -15.53 8.76 -18.85
C ASP A 340 -16.66 8.95 -19.88
N ASP A 341 -16.36 8.63 -21.14
CA ASP A 341 -17.29 8.74 -22.27
C ASP A 341 -18.64 8.04 -22.04
N ARG A 342 -18.70 7.03 -21.15
CA ARG A 342 -19.93 6.32 -20.80
C ARG A 342 -20.94 7.20 -20.07
N LEU A 343 -20.47 8.25 -19.38
CA LEU A 343 -21.29 9.17 -18.59
C LEU A 343 -21.42 10.54 -19.25
N ALA A 344 -20.65 10.83 -20.32
CA ALA A 344 -20.56 12.15 -20.96
C ALA A 344 -21.88 12.68 -21.56
N SER A 345 -22.86 11.79 -21.81
CA SER A 345 -24.21 12.16 -22.28
C SER A 345 -25.19 12.54 -21.18
N LEU A 346 -24.88 12.25 -19.91
CA LEU A 346 -25.75 12.56 -18.77
C LEU A 346 -25.64 14.04 -18.39
N SER A 347 -26.74 14.63 -17.90
CA SER A 347 -26.77 16.02 -17.40
C SER A 347 -26.09 16.21 -16.02
N LEU A 348 -24.95 15.55 -15.83
CA LEU A 348 -24.10 15.54 -14.65
C LEU A 348 -22.90 16.45 -14.86
N CYS A 349 -22.67 17.40 -13.94
CA CYS A 349 -21.50 18.26 -13.98
C CYS A 349 -20.77 18.22 -12.65
N VAL A 350 -19.49 17.85 -12.69
CA VAL A 350 -18.61 17.82 -11.52
C VAL A 350 -17.63 18.99 -11.64
N ALA A 351 -17.59 19.87 -10.63
CA ALA A 351 -16.61 20.95 -10.57
C ALA A 351 -15.23 20.43 -10.10
N PRO A 352 -14.12 21.14 -10.38
CA PRO A 352 -12.83 20.86 -9.76
C PRO A 352 -12.94 20.82 -8.23
N PRO A 353 -12.22 19.91 -7.56
CA PRO A 353 -12.28 19.78 -6.10
C PRO A 353 -11.83 21.07 -5.40
N VAL A 354 -12.48 21.39 -4.29
CA VAL A 354 -12.11 22.51 -3.42
C VAL A 354 -11.28 21.99 -2.26
N TRP A 355 -10.07 22.54 -2.10
CA TRP A 355 -9.26 22.31 -0.91
C TRP A 355 -9.77 23.21 0.21
N LEU A 356 -10.40 22.62 1.22
CA LEU A 356 -10.77 23.30 2.44
C LEU A 356 -9.56 23.35 3.38
N GLN A 357 -9.50 24.37 4.23
CA GLN A 357 -8.56 24.38 5.35
C GLN A 357 -8.84 23.21 6.32
N LYS A 358 -7.82 22.84 7.10
CA LYS A 358 -7.90 21.81 8.14
C LYS A 358 -9.04 22.11 9.11
N ASP A 359 -9.67 21.06 9.63
CA ASP A 359 -10.75 21.09 10.64
C ASP A 359 -12.06 21.83 10.26
N VAL A 360 -12.18 22.32 9.02
CA VAL A 360 -13.43 22.90 8.48
C VAL A 360 -14.57 21.89 8.45
N LEU A 361 -14.29 20.63 8.13
CA LEU A 361 -15.26 19.53 8.16
C LEU A 361 -14.87 18.55 9.28
N LYS A 362 -15.77 18.38 10.26
CA LYS A 362 -15.63 17.37 11.31
C LYS A 362 -16.30 16.10 10.86
N CYS A 363 -15.51 15.12 10.45
CA CYS A 363 -15.95 13.81 9.96
C CYS A 363 -15.76 12.72 11.02
N THR A 364 -16.64 11.73 11.02
CA THR A 364 -16.57 10.53 11.88
C THR A 364 -16.94 9.28 11.08
N ASP A 365 -16.29 8.16 11.35
CA ASP A 365 -16.53 6.84 10.75
C ASP A 365 -17.74 6.09 11.32
N SER A 366 -18.26 6.51 12.49
CA SER A 366 -19.56 6.07 13.01
C SER A 366 -20.53 7.24 13.24
N PHE A 367 -20.81 7.99 12.17
CA PHE A 367 -21.77 9.09 12.24
C PHE A 367 -23.16 8.58 12.67
N ASN A 368 -23.70 9.17 13.75
CA ASN A 368 -24.98 8.77 14.38
C ASN A 368 -25.07 7.27 14.75
N ASN A 369 -23.96 6.64 15.20
CA ASN A 369 -23.89 5.22 15.61
C ASN A 369 -24.28 4.22 14.51
N ARG A 370 -24.03 4.55 13.23
CA ARG A 370 -24.38 3.69 12.09
C ARG A 370 -23.20 2.98 11.42
N ASN A 371 -21.97 3.18 11.91
CA ASN A 371 -20.73 2.69 11.26
C ASN A 371 -20.66 3.08 9.77
N LEU A 372 -21.04 4.33 9.49
CA LEU A 372 -20.99 4.98 8.19
C LEU A 372 -20.24 6.29 8.33
N LEU A 373 -19.45 6.63 7.31
CA LEU A 373 -18.76 7.90 7.22
C LEU A 373 -19.78 9.04 7.09
N GLY A 374 -19.65 10.07 7.91
CA GLY A 374 -20.44 11.29 7.80
C GLY A 374 -19.75 12.47 8.47
N CYS A 375 -20.09 13.69 8.04
CA CYS A 375 -19.45 14.92 8.53
C CYS A 375 -20.47 16.00 8.87
N ASP A 376 -20.14 16.95 9.74
CA ASP A 376 -20.90 18.21 9.82
C ASP A 376 -20.63 19.04 8.56
N VAL A 377 -21.57 18.96 7.61
CA VAL A 377 -21.53 19.71 6.34
C VAL A 377 -22.06 21.13 6.45
N THR A 378 -22.57 21.58 7.61
CA THR A 378 -23.09 22.95 7.81
C THR A 378 -22.15 24.06 7.29
N PRO A 379 -20.81 23.99 7.47
CA PRO A 379 -19.88 25.01 6.96
C PRO A 379 -19.92 25.18 5.43
N LEU A 380 -20.33 24.14 4.68
CA LEU A 380 -20.47 24.18 3.22
C LEU A 380 -21.66 25.02 2.74
N ALA A 381 -22.62 25.34 3.61
CA ALA A 381 -23.80 26.15 3.27
C ALA A 381 -23.41 27.51 2.66
N SER A 382 -22.41 28.18 3.22
CA SER A 382 -21.88 29.45 2.71
C SER A 382 -21.26 29.32 1.30
N ILE A 383 -20.68 28.15 0.98
CA ILE A 383 -20.14 27.84 -0.35
C ILE A 383 -21.28 27.51 -1.31
N ALA A 384 -22.28 26.74 -0.86
CA ALA A 384 -23.45 26.39 -1.66
C ALA A 384 -24.23 27.62 -2.13
N LYS A 385 -24.35 28.68 -1.30
CA LYS A 385 -24.92 29.96 -1.74
C LYS A 385 -24.11 30.64 -2.85
N LYS A 386 -22.76 30.60 -2.77
CA LYS A 386 -21.86 31.23 -3.75
C LYS A 386 -21.67 30.45 -5.05
N ARG A 387 -21.62 29.12 -4.96
CA ARG A 387 -21.35 28.20 -6.08
C ARG A 387 -22.58 27.52 -6.64
N GLN A 388 -23.73 27.57 -5.96
CA GLN A 388 -25.00 27.00 -6.44
C GLN A 388 -24.88 25.53 -6.90
N PHE A 389 -24.13 24.71 -6.16
CA PHE A 389 -24.10 23.26 -6.35
C PHE A 389 -25.32 22.61 -5.69
N SER A 390 -25.87 21.56 -6.31
CA SER A 390 -26.99 20.79 -5.75
C SER A 390 -26.51 19.58 -4.93
N HIS A 391 -25.30 19.09 -5.18
CA HIS A 391 -24.74 17.91 -4.54
C HIS A 391 -23.27 18.11 -4.16
N ALA A 392 -22.80 17.43 -3.11
CA ALA A 392 -21.41 17.45 -2.68
C ALA A 392 -20.79 16.06 -2.64
N VAL A 393 -19.48 15.99 -2.85
CA VAL A 393 -18.66 14.80 -2.56
C VAL A 393 -17.65 15.20 -1.50
N VAL A 394 -17.60 14.51 -0.37
CA VAL A 394 -16.64 14.76 0.71
C VAL A 394 -15.70 13.57 0.79
N VAL A 395 -14.42 13.80 0.50
CA VAL A 395 -13.38 12.76 0.60
C VAL A 395 -12.69 12.87 1.96
N ALA A 396 -12.79 11.82 2.78
CA ALA A 396 -12.20 11.72 4.11
C ALA A 396 -11.02 10.72 4.15
N LYS A 397 -10.35 10.60 5.31
CA LYS A 397 -9.25 9.65 5.51
C LYS A 397 -9.70 8.18 5.43
N GLN A 398 -10.82 7.85 6.09
CA GLN A 398 -11.31 6.48 6.27
C GLN A 398 -12.83 6.47 6.44
N GLY A 399 -13.47 5.37 6.05
CA GLY A 399 -14.85 5.05 6.44
C GLY A 399 -15.69 4.61 5.25
N LYS A 400 -16.77 3.87 5.51
CA LYS A 400 -17.56 3.25 4.43
C LYS A 400 -18.27 4.30 3.57
N ALA A 401 -18.03 4.23 2.26
CA ALA A 401 -18.76 4.96 1.22
C ALA A 401 -20.28 4.93 1.44
N ASN A 402 -20.93 6.08 1.27
CA ASN A 402 -22.39 6.19 1.27
C ASN A 402 -22.89 7.55 0.74
N VAL A 403 -24.17 7.58 0.36
CA VAL A 403 -24.93 8.80 0.06
C VAL A 403 -25.96 9.12 1.15
N GLN A 404 -25.99 10.37 1.59
CA GLN A 404 -27.03 10.93 2.47
C GLN A 404 -27.47 12.32 1.99
N ASN A 405 -28.75 12.47 1.60
CA ASN A 405 -29.41 13.75 1.28
C ASN A 405 -28.56 14.70 0.41
N GLY A 406 -27.99 14.18 -0.68
CA GLY A 406 -27.22 14.98 -1.65
C GLY A 406 -25.75 15.18 -1.30
N VAL A 407 -25.25 14.53 -0.24
CA VAL A 407 -23.82 14.40 0.05
C VAL A 407 -23.41 12.95 -0.16
N MET A 408 -22.36 12.75 -0.95
CA MET A 408 -21.62 11.49 -1.07
C MET A 408 -20.39 11.59 -0.17
N TYR A 409 -20.17 10.58 0.65
CA TYR A 409 -18.96 10.42 1.44
C TYR A 409 -18.13 9.29 0.84
N LEU A 410 -16.84 9.55 0.63
CA LEU A 410 -15.85 8.58 0.14
C LEU A 410 -14.58 8.67 1.00
N ASP A 411 -13.79 7.61 1.04
CA ASP A 411 -12.45 7.62 1.61
C ASP A 411 -11.32 7.62 0.56
N ILE A 412 -10.07 7.59 1.02
CA ILE A 412 -8.90 7.60 0.12
C ILE A 412 -8.71 6.26 -0.63
N GLY A 413 -9.29 5.17 -0.14
CA GLY A 413 -9.26 3.83 -0.71
C GLY A 413 -10.35 3.59 -1.76
N ASP A 414 -11.54 4.16 -1.59
CA ASP A 414 -12.70 4.01 -2.48
C ASP A 414 -12.36 4.23 -3.95
N THR A 415 -12.61 3.25 -4.81
CA THR A 415 -12.20 3.29 -6.22
C THR A 415 -13.09 4.22 -7.04
N TYR A 416 -12.67 4.54 -8.27
CA TYR A 416 -13.53 5.30 -9.20
C TYR A 416 -14.85 4.58 -9.53
N SER A 417 -14.89 3.24 -9.45
CA SER A 417 -16.14 2.52 -9.68
C SER A 417 -17.09 2.60 -8.46
N VAL A 418 -16.56 2.73 -7.23
CA VAL A 418 -17.35 3.14 -6.05
C VAL A 418 -17.92 4.54 -6.26
N PHE A 419 -17.11 5.51 -6.70
CA PHE A 419 -17.60 6.86 -7.01
C PHE A 419 -18.78 6.84 -8.01
N VAL A 420 -18.70 6.07 -9.11
CA VAL A 420 -19.80 5.96 -10.09
C VAL A 420 -21.03 5.24 -9.52
N HIS A 421 -20.85 4.24 -8.65
CA HIS A 421 -21.93 3.55 -7.94
C HIS A 421 -22.69 4.52 -7.00
N GLU A 422 -21.98 5.24 -6.14
CA GLU A 422 -22.57 6.26 -5.27
C GLU A 422 -23.21 7.42 -6.07
N LEU A 423 -22.65 7.77 -7.23
CA LEU A 423 -23.20 8.80 -8.10
C LEU A 423 -24.60 8.42 -8.63
N ALA A 424 -24.83 7.14 -8.91
CA ALA A 424 -26.15 6.63 -9.32
C ALA A 424 -27.16 6.61 -8.16
N HIS A 425 -26.73 6.47 -6.91
CA HIS A 425 -27.61 6.63 -5.75
C HIS A 425 -28.19 8.05 -5.64
N PHE A 426 -27.49 9.09 -6.10
CA PHE A 426 -28.10 10.43 -6.18
C PHE A 426 -29.29 10.50 -7.15
N ALA A 427 -29.29 9.68 -8.21
CA ALA A 427 -30.41 9.51 -9.14
C ALA A 427 -31.40 8.42 -8.71
N GLY A 428 -31.31 7.96 -7.45
CA GLY A 428 -32.24 7.03 -6.83
C GLY A 428 -32.09 5.56 -7.23
N PHE A 429 -31.01 5.17 -7.92
CA PHE A 429 -30.74 3.76 -8.26
C PHE A 429 -30.55 2.93 -6.99
N ALA A 430 -31.04 1.69 -6.98
CA ALA A 430 -31.03 0.86 -5.77
C ALA A 430 -30.96 -0.68 -6.00
N ASP A 431 -30.62 -1.14 -7.20
CA ASP A 431 -30.28 -2.55 -7.50
C ASP A 431 -28.97 -2.98 -6.79
N GLU A 432 -28.98 -3.11 -5.48
CA GLU A 432 -27.81 -3.57 -4.70
C GLU A 432 -27.86 -5.09 -4.41
N TYR A 433 -26.73 -5.63 -3.95
CA TYR A 433 -26.67 -6.87 -3.15
C TYR A 433 -27.60 -6.79 -1.91
N PRO A 434 -27.83 -7.88 -1.14
CA PRO A 434 -28.72 -7.84 0.02
C PRO A 434 -28.34 -6.77 1.06
N ILE A 435 -29.11 -5.67 1.08
CA ILE A 435 -28.86 -4.53 1.95
C ILE A 435 -29.32 -4.80 3.40
N ALA A 436 -28.83 -4.00 4.34
CA ALA A 436 -29.21 -4.11 5.74
C ALA A 436 -30.73 -4.02 5.93
N LYS A 437 -31.30 -4.89 6.78
CA LYS A 437 -32.77 -5.00 7.00
C LYS A 437 -33.44 -3.66 7.35
N SER A 438 -32.73 -2.74 8.01
CA SER A 438 -33.21 -1.39 8.34
C SER A 438 -33.36 -0.48 7.13
N MET A 439 -32.48 -0.61 6.12
CA MET A 439 -32.56 0.10 4.84
C MET A 439 -33.60 -0.55 3.92
N ALA A 440 -33.60 -1.88 3.83
CA ALA A 440 -34.63 -2.63 3.09
C ALA A 440 -36.05 -2.31 3.57
N LYS A 441 -36.27 -2.11 4.88
CA LYS A 441 -37.59 -1.70 5.44
C LYS A 441 -38.09 -0.33 4.96
N LYS A 442 -37.20 0.52 4.41
CA LYS A 442 -37.55 1.80 3.81
C LYS A 442 -37.69 1.67 2.31
N LEU A 443 -36.66 1.14 1.65
CA LEU A 443 -36.55 1.02 0.20
C LEU A 443 -37.58 0.06 -0.40
N CYS A 444 -37.75 -1.12 0.21
CA CYS A 444 -38.64 -2.18 -0.27
C CYS A 444 -40.06 -2.06 0.28
N ASN A 445 -40.45 -0.90 0.85
CA ASN A 445 -41.77 -0.72 1.44
C ASN A 445 -42.82 -0.42 0.35
N THR A 446 -43.60 -1.44 0.00
CA THR A 446 -44.64 -1.36 -1.03
C THR A 446 -45.76 -0.36 -0.74
N GLN A 447 -45.90 0.13 0.50
CA GLN A 447 -46.87 1.16 0.88
C GLN A 447 -46.36 2.59 0.70
N ARG A 448 -45.07 2.79 0.38
CA ARG A 448 -44.43 4.12 0.24
C ARG A 448 -43.82 4.39 -1.13
N ILE A 449 -44.10 3.54 -2.13
CA ILE A 449 -43.55 3.66 -3.50
C ILE A 449 -43.90 5.02 -4.13
N GLY A 450 -45.03 5.64 -3.76
CA GLY A 450 -45.40 6.99 -4.23
C GLY A 450 -44.47 8.13 -3.77
N ASP A 451 -43.73 7.96 -2.67
CA ASP A 451 -42.78 8.98 -2.17
C ASP A 451 -41.40 8.90 -2.86
N PHE A 452 -41.03 7.68 -3.30
CA PHE A 452 -39.74 7.34 -3.90
C PHE A 452 -39.80 5.93 -4.52
N ALA A 453 -39.63 5.83 -5.84
CA ALA A 453 -39.57 4.57 -6.59
C ALA A 453 -38.21 4.47 -7.32
N PRO A 454 -37.35 3.48 -7.00
CA PRO A 454 -36.08 3.31 -7.70
C PRO A 454 -36.30 3.03 -9.20
N PRO A 455 -35.54 3.66 -10.12
CA PRO A 455 -35.72 3.48 -11.56
C PRO A 455 -35.42 2.07 -12.06
N ASN A 456 -34.64 1.29 -11.30
CA ASN A 456 -34.05 0.02 -11.74
C ASN A 456 -34.40 -1.18 -10.84
N LEU A 457 -35.34 -1.03 -9.91
CA LEU A 457 -35.77 -2.08 -8.98
C LEU A 457 -37.30 -2.05 -8.83
N VAL A 458 -37.98 -3.19 -9.08
CA VAL A 458 -39.39 -3.39 -8.70
C VAL A 458 -39.46 -4.37 -7.54
N ILE A 459 -40.43 -4.17 -6.64
CA ILE A 459 -40.76 -5.11 -5.57
C ILE A 459 -42.07 -5.81 -5.92
N ASP A 460 -42.10 -7.14 -5.80
CA ASP A 460 -43.31 -7.95 -5.96
C ASP A 460 -44.33 -7.59 -4.87
N SER A 461 -45.58 -7.34 -5.27
CA SER A 461 -46.60 -6.75 -4.41
C SER A 461 -47.98 -7.28 -4.77
N PRO A 462 -48.87 -7.55 -3.80
CA PRO A 462 -50.27 -7.87 -4.08
C PRO A 462 -51.00 -6.77 -4.87
N ASN A 463 -50.52 -5.52 -4.76
CA ASN A 463 -51.07 -4.37 -5.47
C ASN A 463 -50.37 -4.23 -6.84
N TYR A 464 -51.01 -4.79 -7.86
CA TYR A 464 -50.45 -5.18 -9.16
C TYR A 464 -49.86 -4.06 -10.05
N TYR A 465 -50.33 -2.81 -9.93
CA TYR A 465 -50.15 -1.80 -10.98
C TYR A 465 -48.74 -1.19 -11.09
N SER A 466 -48.12 -0.75 -9.99
CA SER A 466 -46.84 0.00 -10.04
C SER A 466 -45.65 -0.82 -10.58
N PRO A 467 -45.49 -2.12 -10.25
CA PRO A 467 -44.46 -2.96 -10.87
C PRO A 467 -44.61 -3.07 -12.40
N ILE A 468 -45.85 -3.09 -12.91
CA ILE A 468 -46.14 -3.26 -14.35
C ILE A 468 -45.80 -2.00 -15.12
N GLU A 469 -46.17 -0.82 -14.62
CA GLU A 469 -45.81 0.46 -15.26
C GLU A 469 -44.29 0.59 -15.38
N THR A 470 -43.56 0.21 -14.33
CA THR A 470 -42.10 0.25 -14.29
C THR A 470 -41.49 -0.72 -15.32
N VAL A 471 -41.96 -1.97 -15.37
CA VAL A 471 -41.51 -2.96 -16.37
C VAL A 471 -41.89 -2.56 -17.79
N ALA A 472 -43.10 -2.04 -18.02
CA ALA A 472 -43.56 -1.57 -19.31
C ALA A 472 -42.72 -0.38 -19.82
N ARG A 473 -42.34 0.55 -18.94
CA ARG A 473 -41.40 1.63 -19.25
C ARG A 473 -40.02 1.09 -19.64
N TRP A 474 -39.50 0.06 -18.95
CA TRP A 474 -38.24 -0.58 -19.35
C TRP A 474 -38.34 -1.19 -20.75
N SER A 475 -39.40 -1.98 -21.02
CA SER A 475 -39.65 -2.57 -22.34
C SER A 475 -39.92 -1.54 -23.45
N ALA A 476 -40.45 -0.36 -23.11
CA ALA A 476 -40.64 0.74 -24.06
C ALA A 476 -39.32 1.44 -24.45
N ILE A 477 -38.32 1.44 -23.55
CA ILE A 477 -36.98 1.99 -23.81
C ILE A 477 -36.11 0.96 -24.54
N ASP A 478 -36.11 -0.29 -24.08
CA ASP A 478 -35.42 -1.42 -24.72
C ASP A 478 -36.37 -2.64 -24.77
N PRO A 479 -36.96 -2.95 -25.93
CA PRO A 479 -37.84 -4.11 -26.12
C PRO A 479 -37.19 -5.46 -25.79
N ASN A 480 -35.85 -5.55 -25.77
CA ASN A 480 -35.11 -6.75 -25.42
C ASN A 480 -34.77 -6.84 -23.92
N THR A 481 -35.31 -5.93 -23.10
CA THR A 481 -35.09 -5.92 -21.64
C THR A 481 -35.43 -7.27 -21.01
N ILE A 482 -34.43 -7.91 -20.40
CA ILE A 482 -34.62 -9.12 -19.59
C ILE A 482 -34.85 -8.71 -18.14
N VAL A 483 -36.08 -8.89 -17.65
CA VAL A 483 -36.40 -8.78 -16.23
C VAL A 483 -35.86 -10.01 -15.49
N ALA A 484 -34.96 -9.78 -14.54
CA ALA A 484 -34.32 -10.83 -13.73
C ALA A 484 -34.51 -10.56 -12.23
N LYS A 485 -34.33 -11.58 -11.40
CA LYS A 485 -34.42 -11.44 -9.94
C LYS A 485 -33.29 -10.54 -9.41
N ALA A 486 -33.65 -9.56 -8.57
CA ALA A 486 -32.73 -8.71 -7.82
C ALA A 486 -32.64 -9.18 -6.37
N LYS A 487 -31.46 -9.03 -5.75
CA LYS A 487 -31.16 -9.50 -4.39
C LYS A 487 -31.48 -8.50 -3.28
N THR A 488 -31.67 -7.22 -3.65
CA THR A 488 -31.77 -6.08 -2.73
C THR A 488 -32.76 -6.30 -1.59
N CYS A 489 -33.96 -6.82 -1.88
CA CYS A 489 -35.03 -7.01 -0.89
C CYS A 489 -35.05 -8.40 -0.22
N GLU A 490 -34.10 -9.29 -0.52
CA GLU A 490 -34.06 -10.66 0.02
C GLU A 490 -33.96 -10.70 1.55
N GLY A 491 -33.32 -9.69 2.17
CA GLY A 491 -33.23 -9.54 3.62
C GLY A 491 -34.58 -9.41 4.35
N LEU A 492 -35.67 -9.14 3.61
CA LEU A 492 -37.05 -9.11 4.10
C LEU A 492 -37.92 -10.27 3.56
N ALA A 493 -37.32 -11.25 2.88
CA ALA A 493 -38.02 -12.30 2.13
C ALA A 493 -39.02 -11.80 1.07
N LEU A 494 -38.86 -10.55 0.61
CA LEU A 494 -39.61 -9.99 -0.50
C LEU A 494 -38.92 -10.36 -1.82
N LYS A 495 -39.69 -10.67 -2.86
CA LYS A 495 -39.15 -10.81 -4.21
C LYS A 495 -38.96 -9.42 -4.82
N SER A 496 -37.84 -9.22 -5.47
CA SER A 496 -37.53 -8.00 -6.21
C SER A 496 -36.94 -8.35 -7.58
N TYR A 497 -37.09 -7.46 -8.55
CA TYR A 497 -36.66 -7.65 -9.93
C TYR A 497 -36.01 -6.40 -10.51
N LYS A 498 -35.17 -6.60 -11.52
CA LYS A 498 -34.39 -5.57 -12.22
C LYS A 498 -34.32 -5.83 -13.72
N PRO A 499 -34.01 -4.83 -14.55
CA PRO A 499 -33.96 -4.99 -16.00
C PRO A 499 -32.56 -5.40 -16.50
N SER A 500 -31.92 -6.37 -15.82
CA SER A 500 -30.65 -6.95 -16.25
C SER A 500 -30.43 -8.32 -15.62
N ARG A 501 -30.11 -9.34 -16.44
CA ARG A 501 -29.63 -10.65 -15.97
C ARG A 501 -28.15 -10.66 -15.58
N ARG A 502 -27.37 -9.63 -15.99
CA ARG A 502 -25.95 -9.51 -15.65
C ARG A 502 -25.80 -8.83 -14.29
N ILE A 503 -24.74 -9.17 -13.56
CA ILE A 503 -24.25 -8.36 -12.44
C ILE A 503 -23.93 -6.97 -12.99
N THR A 504 -24.50 -5.95 -12.37
CA THR A 504 -24.40 -4.53 -12.75
C THR A 504 -23.48 -3.80 -11.78
N PHE A 505 -23.01 -2.61 -12.16
CA PHE A 505 -22.26 -1.72 -11.25
C PHE A 505 -23.06 -1.32 -10.00
N MET A 506 -24.40 -1.41 -10.03
CA MET A 506 -25.24 -1.23 -8.85
C MET A 506 -25.23 -2.48 -7.95
N GLU A 507 -25.32 -3.68 -8.52
CA GLU A 507 -25.32 -4.90 -7.69
C GLU A 507 -23.96 -5.09 -7.01
N HIS A 508 -22.88 -4.86 -7.77
CA HIS A 508 -21.50 -4.94 -7.35
C HIS A 508 -20.65 -3.90 -8.11
N HIS A 509 -20.12 -2.90 -7.38
CA HIS A 509 -19.42 -1.73 -7.93
C HIS A 509 -18.13 -2.06 -8.69
N ASP A 510 -17.48 -3.17 -8.38
CA ASP A 510 -16.26 -3.66 -9.04
C ASP A 510 -16.52 -4.18 -10.47
N SER A 511 -17.75 -4.62 -10.77
CA SER A 511 -18.12 -5.12 -12.10
C SER A 511 -17.97 -4.07 -13.21
N GLY A 512 -18.17 -2.77 -12.88
CA GLY A 512 -18.11 -1.66 -13.83
C GLY A 512 -19.14 -1.68 -14.98
N VAL A 513 -20.04 -2.68 -15.03
CA VAL A 513 -21.02 -2.87 -16.11
C VAL A 513 -22.23 -1.96 -15.90
N ILE A 514 -22.33 -0.92 -16.74
CA ILE A 514 -23.50 -0.04 -16.83
C ILE A 514 -24.35 -0.50 -18.03
N PRO A 515 -25.56 -1.06 -17.83
CA PRO A 515 -26.45 -1.39 -18.95
C PRO A 515 -26.88 -0.13 -19.73
N PRO A 516 -27.04 -0.17 -21.06
CA PRO A 516 -27.49 0.99 -21.84
C PRO A 516 -28.83 1.57 -21.35
N LEU A 517 -29.78 0.69 -20.98
CA LEU A 517 -31.04 1.08 -20.35
C LEU A 517 -30.84 1.87 -19.04
N TYR A 518 -29.81 1.55 -18.24
CA TYR A 518 -29.54 2.28 -17.00
C TYR A 518 -29.12 3.73 -17.30
N LEU A 519 -28.37 3.99 -18.38
CA LEU A 519 -28.02 5.37 -18.79
C LEU A 519 -29.27 6.18 -19.18
N VAL A 520 -30.20 5.59 -19.94
CA VAL A 520 -31.47 6.26 -20.29
C VAL A 520 -32.33 6.51 -19.05
N LEU A 521 -32.44 5.52 -18.17
CA LEU A 521 -33.16 5.67 -16.89
C LEU A 521 -32.51 6.72 -15.99
N TRP A 522 -31.18 6.83 -16.00
CA TRP A 522 -30.44 7.82 -15.22
C TRP A 522 -30.72 9.22 -15.74
N GLN A 523 -30.61 9.46 -17.05
CA GLN A 523 -30.95 10.75 -17.64
C GLN A 523 -32.40 11.17 -17.32
N GLN A 524 -33.36 10.24 -17.43
CA GLN A 524 -34.76 10.49 -17.05
C GLN A 524 -34.96 10.81 -15.55
N GLN A 525 -34.06 10.39 -14.67
CA GLN A 525 -34.06 10.79 -13.25
C GLN A 525 -33.37 12.14 -13.02
N LEU A 526 -32.41 12.52 -13.86
CA LEU A 526 -31.78 13.85 -13.82
C LEU A 526 -32.76 14.95 -14.24
N GLU A 527 -33.64 14.64 -15.20
CA GLU A 527 -34.75 15.49 -15.63
C GLU A 527 -35.84 15.62 -14.54
N LYS A 528 -36.06 14.58 -13.75
CA LYS A 528 -37.03 14.56 -12.63
C LYS A 528 -36.41 15.06 -11.32
N GLN A 529 -36.32 16.39 -11.15
CA GLN A 529 -35.71 17.01 -9.96
C GLN A 529 -36.42 16.63 -8.64
N GLU A 530 -37.71 16.30 -8.68
CA GLU A 530 -38.50 15.75 -7.56
C GLU A 530 -38.04 14.37 -7.05
N ALA A 531 -37.40 13.56 -7.90
CA ALA A 531 -36.88 12.24 -7.53
C ALA A 531 -35.48 12.33 -6.88
N GLN A 532 -34.76 13.42 -7.13
CA GLN A 532 -33.45 13.70 -6.54
C GLN A 532 -33.58 14.26 -5.10
N ARG A 533 -32.47 14.24 -4.35
CA ARG A 533 -32.40 14.78 -2.98
C ARG A 533 -31.15 15.66 -2.84
N PRO A 534 -31.23 16.98 -3.13
CA PRO A 534 -30.08 17.87 -3.07
C PRO A 534 -29.64 18.18 -1.63
N ILE A 535 -28.41 18.69 -1.50
CA ILE A 535 -27.76 19.03 -0.22
C ILE A 535 -28.52 20.07 0.63
N SER A 536 -29.40 20.87 0.03
CA SER A 536 -30.25 21.81 0.77
C SER A 536 -31.08 21.12 1.86
N MET A 537 -31.45 19.84 1.68
CA MET A 537 -32.12 19.05 2.72
C MET A 537 -31.20 18.74 3.94
N ASN A 538 -29.91 18.47 3.72
CA ASN A 538 -28.94 18.34 4.83
C ASN A 538 -28.77 19.68 5.56
N PHE A 539 -28.66 20.80 4.83
CA PHE A 539 -28.53 22.11 5.46
C PHE A 539 -29.77 22.49 6.26
N PHE A 540 -30.98 22.32 5.71
CA PHE A 540 -32.24 22.52 6.42
C PHE A 540 -32.27 21.74 7.74
N GLN A 541 -31.99 20.43 7.70
CA GLN A 541 -31.97 19.58 8.90
C GLN A 541 -30.94 20.06 9.92
N ALA A 542 -29.72 20.41 9.48
CA ALA A 542 -28.66 20.87 10.36
C ALA A 542 -28.97 22.20 11.04
N PHE A 543 -29.48 23.20 10.30
CA PHE A 543 -29.84 24.50 10.86
C PHE A 543 -31.10 24.43 11.74
N HIS A 544 -32.10 23.63 11.35
CA HIS A 544 -33.29 23.40 12.17
C HIS A 544 -32.93 22.75 13.51
N HIS A 545 -32.06 21.72 13.52
CA HIS A 545 -31.56 21.11 14.75
C HIS A 545 -30.72 22.07 15.62
N LYS A 546 -30.03 23.03 14.99
CA LYS A 546 -29.27 24.10 15.68
C LYS A 546 -30.15 25.28 16.13
N GLY A 547 -31.44 25.28 15.80
CA GLY A 547 -32.40 26.33 16.16
C GLY A 547 -32.39 27.58 15.26
N ASP A 548 -31.56 27.60 14.21
CA ASP A 548 -31.49 28.72 13.27
C ASP A 548 -32.62 28.63 12.24
N GLN A 549 -33.76 29.24 12.59
CA GLN A 549 -34.96 29.22 11.73
C GLN A 549 -34.77 29.98 10.42
N ASN A 550 -33.89 30.98 10.37
CA ASN A 550 -33.68 31.81 9.18
C ASN A 550 -32.91 31.04 8.10
N GLU A 551 -31.79 30.42 8.47
CA GLU A 551 -31.07 29.53 7.55
C GLU A 551 -31.91 28.28 7.22
N ALA A 552 -32.60 27.69 8.20
CA ALA A 552 -33.48 26.55 7.93
C ALA A 552 -34.57 26.87 6.88
N ALA A 553 -35.29 27.99 7.04
CA ALA A 553 -36.31 28.43 6.07
C ALA A 553 -35.70 28.69 4.68
N TYR A 554 -34.53 29.34 4.60
CA TYR A 554 -33.83 29.55 3.33
C TYR A 554 -33.51 28.22 2.62
N TRP A 555 -33.00 27.22 3.35
CA TRP A 555 -32.62 25.94 2.75
C TRP A 555 -33.82 25.05 2.42
N LEU A 556 -34.92 25.14 3.18
CA LEU A 556 -36.19 24.50 2.83
C LEU A 556 -36.76 25.09 1.54
N ALA A 557 -36.85 26.42 1.43
CA ALA A 557 -37.30 27.08 0.20
C ALA A 557 -36.38 26.77 -1.01
N THR A 558 -35.06 26.61 -0.77
CA THR A 558 -34.10 26.16 -1.80
C THR A 558 -34.36 24.72 -2.25
N TYR A 559 -34.75 23.82 -1.33
CA TYR A 559 -35.17 22.46 -1.67
C TYR A 559 -36.48 22.45 -2.45
N GLU A 560 -37.49 23.19 -2.00
CA GLU A 560 -38.79 23.29 -2.66
C GLU A 560 -38.67 23.89 -4.07
N ALA A 561 -37.86 24.93 -4.25
CA ALA A 561 -37.60 25.53 -5.56
C ALA A 561 -36.80 24.61 -6.52
N PHE A 562 -35.98 23.69 -5.98
CA PHE A 562 -35.33 22.65 -6.77
C PHE A 562 -36.34 21.58 -7.20
N VAL A 563 -37.21 21.13 -6.30
CA VAL A 563 -38.26 20.15 -6.61
C VAL A 563 -39.28 20.71 -7.61
N ALA A 564 -39.77 21.94 -7.40
CA ALA A 564 -40.85 22.54 -8.21
C ALA A 564 -40.50 22.74 -9.69
N LYS A 565 -39.20 22.79 -10.05
CA LYS A 565 -38.76 22.86 -11.45
C LYS A 565 -39.09 21.62 -12.28
N SER A 566 -39.50 20.50 -11.68
CA SER A 566 -40.04 19.35 -12.42
C SER A 566 -41.44 19.59 -12.99
N GLN A 567 -42.21 20.55 -12.43
CA GLN A 567 -43.64 20.73 -12.74
C GLN A 567 -43.91 21.78 -13.83
N SER A 568 -42.87 22.41 -14.39
CA SER A 568 -42.98 23.53 -15.34
C SER A 568 -42.55 23.20 -16.78
N ASN A 569 -42.26 21.93 -17.08
CA ASN A 569 -41.82 21.44 -18.40
C ASN A 569 -42.75 20.34 -18.93
#